data_AF-A0A382YMX7-F1
#
_entry.id   AF-A0A382YMX7-F1
#
_cell.length_a   1.000
_cell.length_b   1.000
_cell.length_c   1.000
_cell.angle_alpha   90.00
_cell.angle_beta   90.00
_cell.angle_gamma   90.00
#
_symmetry.space_group_name_H-M   'P 1'
#
loop_
_entity.id
_entity.type
_entity.pdbx_description
1 polymer ?
#
loop_
_entity_poly.entity_id
_entity_poly.type
_entity_poly.pdbx_seq_one_letter_code
_entity_poly.pdbx_strand_id
1 'polypeptide(L)' 'MVHESVSIDRAKIQVGNISRFGLLEMSRQRLRPSLQERWTQDIGSLSTSVLRLIEEESGKKKSGEVRAVVSSDMAVFLLN' A
#
# COMPACT_ATOMS: atom_id res chain seq x y z
N MET A 1 -29.85 -9.67 -12.01
CA MET A 1 -29.38 -8.58 -11.13
C MET A 1 -27.86 -8.56 -10.96
N VAL A 2 -27.22 -9.41 -10.14
CA VAL A 2 -25.74 -9.34 -9.96
C VAL A 2 -24.98 -9.63 -11.26
N HIS A 3 -25.27 -10.73 -11.95
CA HIS A 3 -24.61 -11.08 -13.23
C HIS A 3 -24.75 -10.01 -14.32
N GLU A 4 -25.90 -9.34 -14.40
CA GLU A 4 -26.13 -8.23 -15.33
C GLU A 4 -25.27 -7.02 -14.96
N SER A 5 -25.17 -6.69 -13.67
CA SER A 5 -24.35 -5.57 -13.19
C SER A 5 -22.86 -5.77 -13.47
N VAL A 6 -22.36 -7.02 -13.49
CA VAL A 6 -20.94 -7.28 -13.75
C VAL A 6 -20.60 -7.43 -15.23
N SER A 7 -21.61 -7.52 -16.11
CA SER A 7 -21.40 -7.77 -17.54
C SER A 7 -20.64 -6.64 -18.26
N ILE A 8 -20.69 -5.43 -17.72
CA ILE A 8 -19.99 -4.24 -18.24
C ILE A 8 -18.50 -4.20 -17.84
N ASP A 9 -18.06 -5.05 -16.90
CA ASP A 9 -16.68 -5.09 -16.45
C ASP A 9 -15.80 -5.80 -17.49
N ARG A 10 -14.64 -5.19 -17.80
CA ARG A 10 -13.67 -5.73 -18.75
C ARG A 10 -12.87 -6.90 -18.18
N ALA A 11 -12.80 -7.03 -16.86
CA ALA A 11 -12.12 -8.15 -16.22
C ALA A 11 -13.00 -9.40 -16.24
N LYS A 12 -12.40 -10.57 -16.47
CA LYS A 12 -13.12 -11.84 -16.32
C LYS A 12 -13.58 -11.99 -14.86
N ILE A 13 -14.88 -12.16 -14.65
CA ILE A 13 -15.47 -12.31 -13.32
C ILE A 13 -16.27 -13.61 -13.25
N GLN A 14 -16.08 -14.35 -12.16
CA GLN A 14 -16.84 -15.55 -11.84
C GLN A 14 -17.63 -15.27 -10.56
N VAL A 15 -18.93 -15.57 -10.60
CA VAL A 15 -19.84 -15.42 -9.46
C VAL A 15 -20.35 -16.82 -9.11
N GLY A 16 -20.18 -17.22 -7.86
CA GLY A 16 -20.68 -18.47 -7.31
C GLY A 16 -22.09 -18.34 -6.74
N ASN A 17 -22.53 -19.36 -6.01
CA ASN A 17 -23.81 -19.34 -5.31
C ASN A 17 -23.68 -18.72 -3.91
N ILE A 18 -24.81 -18.31 -3.34
CA ILE A 18 -24.87 -17.91 -1.93
C ILE A 18 -24.68 -19.16 -1.07
N SER A 19 -23.69 -19.12 -0.17
CA SER A 19 -23.38 -20.20 0.75
C SER A 19 -24.49 -20.37 1.80
N ARG A 20 -24.46 -21.49 2.53
CA ARG A 20 -25.40 -21.73 3.65
C ARG A 20 -25.23 -20.73 4.80
N PHE A 21 -24.11 -19.99 4.83
CA PHE A 21 -23.85 -18.92 5.77
C PHE A 21 -24.31 -17.54 5.25
N GLY A 22 -24.92 -17.48 4.06
CA GLY A 22 -25.36 -16.23 3.45
C GLY A 22 -24.24 -15.43 2.75
N LEU A 23 -23.09 -16.04 2.48
CA LEU A 23 -21.96 -15.38 1.80
C LEU A 23 -21.98 -15.67 0.30
N LEU A 24 -21.74 -14.65 -0.53
CA LEU A 24 -21.58 -14.82 -1.97
C LEU A 24 -20.09 -14.87 -2.33
N GLU A 25 -19.66 -15.97 -2.92
CA GLU A 25 -18.29 -16.10 -3.43
C GLU A 25 -18.19 -15.51 -4.84
N MET A 26 -17.15 -14.71 -5.08
CA MET A 26 -16.84 -14.20 -6.42
C MET A 26 -15.33 -14.01 -6.61
N SER A 27 -14.88 -14.20 -7.85
CA SER A 27 -13.49 -13.94 -8.27
C SER A 27 -13.45 -12.96 -9.43
N ARG A 28 -12.49 -12.04 -9.42
CA ARG A 28 -12.30 -11.02 -10.48
C ARG A 28 -10.86 -11.02 -10.95
N GLN A 29 -10.64 -11.14 -12.27
CA GLN A 29 -9.32 -11.11 -12.88
C GLN A 29 -8.63 -9.76 -12.62
N ARG A 30 -7.38 -9.81 -12.14
CA ARG A 30 -6.57 -8.62 -11.93
C ARG A 30 -5.98 -8.13 -13.26
N LEU A 31 -6.42 -6.97 -13.74
CA LEU A 31 -5.89 -6.35 -14.97
C LEU A 31 -4.80 -5.30 -14.69
N ARG A 32 -4.87 -4.61 -13.54
CA ARG A 32 -3.97 -3.53 -13.14
C ARG A 32 -3.86 -3.52 -11.60
N PRO A 33 -2.83 -2.86 -11.03
CA PRO A 33 -2.80 -2.57 -9.60
C PRO A 33 -4.08 -1.88 -9.14
N SER A 34 -4.56 -2.26 -7.97
CA SER A 34 -5.75 -1.68 -7.35
C SER A 34 -5.55 -0.19 -7.06
N LEU A 35 -6.66 0.54 -6.86
CA LEU A 35 -6.60 1.96 -6.50
C LEU A 35 -5.80 2.15 -5.19
N GLN A 36 -5.99 1.27 -4.21
CA GLN A 36 -5.25 1.32 -2.94
C GLN A 36 -3.73 1.21 -3.18
N GLU A 37 -3.31 0.19 -3.93
CA GLU A 37 -1.90 -0.05 -4.24
C GLU A 37 -1.23 1.09 -5.02
N ARG A 38 -2.01 1.91 -5.74
CA ARG A 38 -1.48 3.07 -6.48
C ARG A 38 -1.11 4.25 -5.58
N TRP A 39 -1.66 4.34 -4.36
CA TRP A 39 -1.52 5.53 -3.51
C TRP A 39 -0.88 5.25 -2.14
N THR A 40 -0.80 3.99 -1.71
CA THR A 40 -0.04 3.62 -0.51
C THR A 40 1.41 3.34 -0.85
N GLN A 41 2.23 4.38 -0.97
CA GLN A 41 3.56 4.27 -0.38
C GLN A 41 3.31 4.36 1.13
N ASP A 42 3.36 3.22 1.81
CA ASP A 42 3.14 3.17 3.25
C ASP A 42 4.18 4.07 3.93
N ILE A 43 3.70 5.00 4.76
CA ILE A 43 4.56 5.94 5.50
C ILE A 43 5.56 5.15 6.34
N GLY A 44 5.19 3.99 6.89
CA GLY A 44 6.12 3.13 7.62
C GLY A 44 7.27 2.61 6.76
N SER A 45 6.95 2.12 5.55
CA SER A 45 7.96 1.66 4.58
C SER A 45 8.92 2.78 4.17
N LEU A 46 8.39 3.97 3.87
CA LEU A 46 9.19 5.15 3.51
C LEU A 46 10.07 5.63 4.67
N SER A 47 9.52 5.68 5.89
CA SER A 47 10.23 6.10 7.09
C SER A 47 11.43 5.18 7.38
N THR A 48 11.25 3.87 7.21
CA THR A 48 12.33 2.88 7.38
C THR A 48 13.45 3.08 6.36
N SER A 49 13.11 3.38 5.11
CA SER A 49 14.10 3.72 4.08
C SER A 49 14.86 5.00 4.42
N VAL A 50 14.19 6.02 4.94
CA VAL A 50 14.83 7.28 5.38
C VAL A 50 15.77 7.04 6.56
N LEU A 51 15.40 6.21 7.54
CA LEU A 51 16.30 5.87 8.66
C LEU A 51 17.61 5.23 8.20
N ARG A 52 17.55 4.30 7.24
CA ARG A 52 18.75 3.68 6.69
C ARG A 52 19.66 4.69 6.00
N LEU A 53 19.09 5.65 5.28
CA LEU A 53 19.85 6.75 4.67
C LEU A 53 20.52 7.63 5.73
N ILE A 54 19.81 7.95 6.81
CA ILE A 54 20.37 8.70 7.95
C ILE A 54 21.54 7.94 8.58
N GLU A 55 21.39 6.63 8.79
CA GLU A 55 22.44 5.76 9.34
C GLU A 55 23.68 5.72 8.44
N GLU A 56 23.47 5.56 7.12
CA GLU A 56 24.55 5.55 6.13
C GLU A 56 25.33 6.88 6.11
N GLU A 57 24.62 8.02 6.14
CA GLU A 57 25.25 9.33 6.21
C GLU A 57 25.95 9.56 7.56
N SER A 58 25.41 9.04 8.66
CA SER A 58 26.03 9.11 9.98
C SER A 58 27.31 8.28 10.08
N GLY A 59 27.41 7.17 9.33
CA GLY A 59 28.58 6.29 9.32
C GLY A 59 29.80 6.87 8.58
N LYS A 60 29.64 7.98 7.85
CA LYS A 60 30.73 8.62 7.11
C LYS A 60 31.67 9.35 8.08
N LYS A 61 32.98 9.22 7.87
CA LYS A 61 34.09 9.73 8.73
C LYS A 61 34.09 11.27 8.99
N LYS A 62 33.14 12.04 8.46
CA LYS A 62 33.04 13.51 8.59
C LYS A 62 31.62 14.02 8.92
N SER A 63 30.68 13.18 9.32
CA SER A 63 29.35 13.65 9.73
C SER A 63 29.38 14.21 11.15
N GLY A 64 29.36 15.55 11.28
CA GLY A 64 29.15 16.22 12.56
C GLY A 64 27.67 16.30 12.95
N GLU A 65 26.77 16.45 11.97
CA GLU A 65 25.32 16.51 12.16
C GLU A 65 24.64 15.98 10.88
N VAL A 66 23.57 15.18 11.03
CA VAL A 66 22.73 14.72 9.91
C VAL A 66 21.34 15.31 10.08
N ARG A 67 20.86 16.04 9.07
CA ARG A 67 19.53 16.67 9.07
C ARG A 67 18.64 16.01 8.02
N ALA A 68 17.49 15.48 8.45
CA ALA A 68 16.47 14.94 7.57
C ALA A 68 15.21 15.83 7.61
N VAL A 69 14.76 16.28 6.45
CA VAL A 69 13.50 17.03 6.30
C VAL A 69 12.45 16.05 5.78
N VAL A 70 11.44 15.79 6.61
CA VAL A 70 10.38 14.81 6.35
C VAL A 70 9.00 15.43 6.60
N SER A 71 7.93 14.78 6.13
CA SER A 71 6.56 15.20 6.44
C SER A 71 6.25 15.06 7.93
N SER A 72 5.23 15.77 8.43
CA SER A 72 4.80 15.70 9.84
C SER A 72 4.50 14.27 10.27
N ASP A 73 3.80 13.51 9.44
CA ASP A 73 3.36 12.15 9.75
C ASP A 73 4.55 11.19 9.85
N MET A 74 5.55 11.39 8.99
CA MET A 74 6.81 10.65 9.03
C MET A 74 7.64 11.06 10.25
N ALA A 75 7.70 12.34 10.62
CA ALA A 75 8.40 12.79 11.82
C ALA A 75 7.81 12.17 13.09
N VAL A 76 6.48 12.09 13.18
CA VAL A 76 5.80 11.43 14.32
C VAL A 76 6.16 9.95 14.38
N PHE A 77 6.20 9.25 13.24
CA PHE A 77 6.58 7.84 13.16
C PHE A 77 8.06 7.59 13.48
N LEU A 78 8.96 8.53 13.16
CA LEU A 78 10.39 8.39 13.41
C LEU A 78 10.79 8.72 14.86
N LEU A 79 9.99 9.52 15.57
CA LEU A 79 10.32 10.07 16.89
C LEU A 79 9.51 9.46 18.05
N ASN A 80 8.55 8.58 17.78
CA ASN A 80 7.75 7.85 18.79
C ASN A 80 7.79 6.34 18.53
#